data_AF-E1NS48-F1
#
_entry.id   AF-E1NS48-F1
#
_cell.length_a   1.000
_cell.length_b   1.000
_cell.length_c   1.000
_cell.angle_alpha   90.00
_cell.angle_beta   90.00
_cell.angle_gamma   90.00
#
_symmetry.space_group_name_H-M   'P 1'
#
loop_
_entity.id
_entity.type
_entity.pdbx_description
1 polymer ?
#
loop_
_entity_poly.entity_id
_entity_poly.type
_entity_poly.pdbx_seq_one_letter_code
_entity_poly.pdbx_strand_id
1 'polypeptide(L)' 'MTQQIKIMMLGGVRENGKNMYGVQVDDEIFVLDAGLKYPDSSLLGIDIVIPDLQFFCRLWR' A
#
# COMPACT_ATOMS: atom_id res chain seq x y z
N MET A 1 19.01 8.44 21.66
CA MET A 1 18.75 7.43 20.63
C MET A 1 17.70 8.01 19.70
N THR A 2 17.89 7.92 18.40
CA THR A 2 16.95 8.42 17.39
C THR A 2 16.22 7.24 16.77
N GLN A 3 14.90 7.23 16.84
CA GLN A 3 14.09 6.22 16.16
C GLN A 3 14.11 6.48 14.66
N GLN A 4 14.24 5.40 13.88
CA GLN A 4 14.18 5.49 12.43
C GLN A 4 12.74 5.26 11.98
N ILE A 5 12.15 6.26 11.33
CA ILE A 5 10.81 6.18 10.78
C ILE A 5 10.91 6.17 9.25
N LYS A 6 10.32 5.15 8.61
CA LYS A 6 10.16 5.09 7.16
C LYS A 6 8.67 5.09 6.80
N ILE A 7 8.30 5.93 5.84
CA ILE A 7 6.92 6.04 5.35
C ILE A 7 6.89 5.56 3.90
N MET A 8 5.94 4.69 3.61
CA MET A 8 5.85 3.95 2.36
C MET A 8 4.42 4.07 1.84
N MET A 9 4.25 4.51 0.60
CA MET A 9 2.95 4.67 -0.04
C MET A 9 2.77 3.55 -1.06
N LEU A 10 1.85 2.62 -0.79
CA LEU A 10 1.59 1.46 -1.66
C LEU A 10 0.39 1.69 -2.59
N GLY A 11 -0.51 2.60 -2.23
CA GLY A 11 -1.63 3.01 -3.07
C GLY A 11 -2.37 4.23 -2.50
N GLY A 12 -3.22 4.84 -3.33
CA GLY A 12 -3.98 6.05 -2.95
C GLY A 12 -3.23 7.37 -3.16
N VAL A 13 -2.05 7.35 -3.79
CA VAL A 13 -1.29 8.55 -4.12
C VAL A 13 -1.51 8.90 -5.59
N ARG A 14 -2.06 10.09 -5.84
CA ARG A 14 -2.42 10.56 -7.19
C ARG A 14 -3.42 9.64 -7.91
N GLU A 15 -4.19 8.86 -7.15
CA GLU A 15 -5.30 8.05 -7.61
C GLU A 15 -6.45 8.09 -6.60
N ASN A 16 -7.67 7.73 -7.02
CA ASN A 16 -8.83 7.58 -6.14
C ASN A 16 -9.06 6.10 -5.84
N GLY A 17 -9.12 5.75 -4.56
CA GLY A 17 -9.25 4.39 -4.06
C GLY A 17 -7.91 3.68 -3.88
N LYS A 18 -7.97 2.41 -3.44
CA LYS A 18 -6.78 1.56 -3.22
C LYS A 18 -5.77 2.18 -2.24
N ASN A 19 -6.28 2.86 -1.20
CA ASN A 19 -5.44 3.48 -0.19
C ASN A 19 -4.71 2.41 0.61
N MET A 20 -3.38 2.50 0.68
CA MET A 20 -2.58 1.64 1.54
C MET A 20 -1.24 2.31 1.82
N TYR A 21 -0.91 2.42 3.10
CA TYR A 21 0.34 3.01 3.56
C TYR A 21 1.02 2.07 4.56
N GLY A 22 2.34 2.04 4.51
CA GLY A 22 3.16 1.34 5.50
C GLY A 22 4.00 2.36 6.26
N VAL A 23 4.02 2.25 7.59
CA VAL A 23 4.92 3.01 8.45
C VAL A 23 5.81 2.01 9.18
N GLN A 24 7.12 2.08 8.96
CA GLN A 24 8.08 1.31 9.72
C GLN A 24 8.66 2.19 10.83
N VAL A 25 8.59 1.72 12.07
CA VAL A 25 9.27 2.33 13.22
C VAL A 25 10.22 1.29 13.75
N ASP A 26 11.52 1.54 13.57
CA ASP A 26 12.59 0.60 13.88
C ASP A 26 12.33 -0.77 13.20
N ASP A 27 12.07 -1.83 13.96
CA ASP A 27 11.86 -3.20 13.46
C ASP A 27 10.38 -3.58 13.25
N GLU A 28 9.45 -2.67 13.56
CA GLU A 28 8.02 -2.91 13.46
C GLU A 28 7.40 -2.20 12.26
N ILE A 29 6.44 -2.86 11.61
CA ILE A 29 5.70 -2.31 10.47
C ILE A 29 4.23 -2.20 10.82
N PHE A 30 3.69 -0.99 10.63
CA PHE A 30 2.27 -0.66 10.78
C PHE A 30 1.67 -0.43 9.41
N VAL A 31 0.60 -1.17 9.10
CA VAL A 31 -0.17 -0.99 7.86
C VAL A 31 -1.38 -0.12 8.17
N LEU A 32 -1.53 0.96 7.40
CA LEU A 32 -2.64 1.90 7.49
C LEU A 32 -3.49 1.74 6.23
N ASP A 33 -4.72 1.29 6.46
CA ASP A 33 -5.72 0.99 5.42
C ASP A 33 -5.35 -0.23 4.53
N ALA A 34 -6.39 -0.81 3.94
CA ALA A 34 -6.31 -1.90 2.97
C ALA A 34 -7.38 -1.70 1.91
N GLY A 35 -7.39 -0.50 1.33
CA GLY A 35 -8.40 -0.09 0.38
C GLY A 35 -8.29 -0.83 -0.95
N LEU A 36 -9.40 -0.81 -1.68
CA LEU A 36 -9.51 -1.30 -3.05
C LEU A 36 -9.93 -0.18 -3.99
N LYS A 37 -9.79 -0.41 -5.29
CA LYS A 37 -10.30 0.50 -6.32
C LYS A 37 -11.14 -0.28 -7.32
N TYR A 38 -12.28 0.27 -7.67
CA TYR A 38 -13.05 -0.21 -8.81
C TYR A 38 -12.39 0.25 -10.11
N PRO A 39 -12.21 -0.66 -11.08
CA PRO A 39 -11.64 -0.34 -12.37
C PRO A 39 -12.55 0.61 -13.15
N ASP A 40 -11.96 1.36 -14.08
CA ASP A 40 -12.74 2.15 -15.04
C ASP A 40 -13.35 1.24 -16.12
N SER A 41 -14.23 1.81 -16.95
CA SER A 41 -14.90 1.08 -18.03
C SER A 41 -13.96 0.61 -19.15
N SER A 42 -12.68 1.02 -19.14
CA SER A 42 -11.69 0.55 -20.12
C SER A 42 -11.08 -0.81 -19.74
N LEU A 43 -11.12 -1.15 -18.45
CA LEU A 43 -10.55 -2.37 -17.89
C LEU A 43 -11.60 -3.50 -17.84
N LEU A 44 -12.01 -3.99 -19.02
CA LEU A 44 -13.01 -5.05 -19.15
C LEU A 44 -12.55 -6.37 -18.52
N GLY A 45 -13.44 -7.00 -17.76
CA GLY A 45 -13.19 -8.29 -17.09
C GLY A 45 -12.41 -8.20 -15.79
N ILE A 46 -12.03 -7.00 -15.34
CA ILE A 46 -11.46 -6.76 -14.01
C ILE A 46 -12.60 -6.31 -13.09
N ASP A 47 -12.72 -6.94 -11.92
CA ASP A 47 -13.72 -6.56 -10.91
C ASP A 47 -13.17 -5.55 -9.90
N ILE A 48 -11.92 -5.76 -9.44
CA ILE A 48 -11.30 -4.99 -8.36
C ILE A 48 -9.79 -4.87 -8.61
N VAL A 49 -9.22 -3.72 -8.25
CA VAL A 49 -7.78 -3.46 -8.23
C VAL A 49 -7.30 -3.28 -6.79
N ILE A 50 -6.25 -4.02 -6.41
CA ILE A 50 -5.63 -3.98 -5.06
C ILE A 50 -4.16 -3.53 -5.12
N PRO A 51 -3.57 -3.02 -4.03
CA PRO A 51 -2.15 -2.65 -3.98
C PRO A 51 -1.22 -3.88 -4.10
N ASP A 52 0.00 -3.67 -4.62
CA ASP A 52 1.01 -4.73 -4.67
C ASP A 52 1.62 -4.97 -3.28
N LEU A 53 1.28 -6.12 -2.67
CA LEU A 53 1.75 -6.53 -1.35
C LEU A 53 3.17 -7.11 -1.36
N GLN A 54 3.78 -7.39 -2.53
CA GLN A 54 5.16 -7.89 -2.59
C GLN A 54 6.16 -6.92 -1.97
N PHE A 55 5.79 -5.65 -1.87
CA PHE A 55 6.56 -4.65 -1.13
C PHE A 55 6.85 -5.08 0.31
N PHE A 56 5.83 -5.53 1.05
CA PHE A 56 6.00 -5.96 2.45
C PHE A 56 6.87 -7.22 2.54
N CYS A 57 6.70 -8.18 1.63
CA CYS A 57 7.54 -9.38 1.59
C CYS A 57 9.02 -9.07 1.36
N ARG A 58 9.35 -8.01 0.60
CA ARG A 58 10.74 -7.56 0.39
C ARG A 58 11.34 -6.88 1.61
N LEU A 59 10.52 -6.18 2.40
CA LEU A 59 10.97 -5.45 3.59
C LEU A 59 11.33 -6.38 4.75
N TRP A 60 10.72 -7.56 4.81
CA TRP A 60 10.98 -8.58 5.85
C TRP A 60 12.25 -9.42 5.57
N ARG A 61 12.93 -9.19 4.45
CA ARG A 61 14.21 -9.84 4.12
C ARG A 61 15.37 -8.93 4.49
#